data_AF-A0A166FCE5-F1
#
_entry.id   AF-A0A166FCE5-F1
#
_cell.length_a   1.000
_cell.length_b   1.000
_cell.length_c   1.000
_cell.angle_alpha   90.00
_cell.angle_beta   90.00
_cell.angle_gamma   90.00
#
_symmetry.space_group_name_H-M   'P 1'
#
loop_
_entity.id
_entity.type
_entity.pdbx_description
1 polymer ?
#
loop_
_entity_poly.entity_id
_entity_poly.type
_entity_poly.pdbx_seq_one_letter_code
_entity_poly.pdbx_strand_id
1 'polypeptide(L)'
;IENTLYSVPRAPFERHASTAFMGKGLTEDDPLILAGVKAAHFDHFLSILYPSEYGSAIYTASTVDEWTAILHLAARWGFQSISTLAIVQLTPIATDIDKIVLGRQYEINPWLREAFTAVCMRERSVSKEEGRRMGVDDTVEISAIRQ
;
A
#
# COMPACT_ATOMS: atom_id res chain seq x y z
N ILE A 1 -6.44 -14.67 -9.92
CA ILE A 1 -5.75 -13.36 -10.02
C ILE A 1 -5.05 -13.34 -11.36
N GLU A 2 -5.35 -12.40 -12.28
CA GLU A 2 -4.76 -12.38 -13.64
C GLU A 2 -4.74 -13.77 -14.33
N ASN A 3 -5.86 -14.52 -14.25
CA ASN A 3 -5.96 -15.88 -14.80
C ASN A 3 -5.07 -16.96 -14.13
N THR A 4 -4.41 -16.64 -13.01
CA THR A 4 -3.67 -17.56 -12.15
C THR A 4 -4.51 -18.00 -10.95
N LEU A 5 -4.52 -19.30 -10.68
CA LEU A 5 -5.13 -19.90 -9.49
C LEU A 5 -4.09 -20.03 -8.38
N TYR A 6 -4.43 -19.56 -7.18
CA TYR A 6 -3.57 -19.60 -6.01
C TYR A 6 -4.18 -20.52 -4.95
N SER A 7 -3.41 -21.51 -4.51
CA SER A 7 -3.78 -22.42 -3.41
C SER A 7 -3.09 -21.97 -2.13
N VAL A 8 -3.81 -21.25 -1.27
CA VAL A 8 -3.27 -20.68 -0.02
C VAL A 8 -4.04 -21.19 1.20
N PRO A 9 -3.38 -21.44 2.34
CA PRO A 9 -4.08 -21.80 3.57
C PRO A 9 -5.12 -20.76 3.97
N ARG A 10 -6.32 -21.21 4.33
CA ARG A 10 -7.47 -20.34 4.64
C ARG A 10 -7.34 -19.60 5.97
N ALA A 11 -6.66 -20.21 6.94
CA ALA A 11 -6.62 -19.73 8.32
C ALA A 11 -6.06 -18.30 8.49
N PRO A 12 -4.99 -17.86 7.80
CA PRO A 12 -4.51 -16.48 7.91
C PRO A 12 -5.50 -15.46 7.35
N PHE A 13 -6.20 -15.79 6.26
CA PHE A 13 -7.20 -14.90 5.67
C PHE A 13 -8.46 -14.80 6.53
N GLU A 14 -8.92 -15.88 7.13
CA GLU A 14 -10.09 -15.80 8.04
C GLU A 14 -9.77 -15.12 9.37
N ARG A 15 -8.55 -15.26 9.88
CA ARG A 15 -8.14 -14.67 11.16
C ARG A 15 -7.85 -13.18 11.07
N HIS A 16 -7.33 -12.72 9.93
CA HIS A 16 -6.77 -11.38 9.81
C HIS A 16 -7.44 -10.53 8.74
N ALA A 17 -8.13 -11.13 7.76
CA ALA A 17 -8.86 -10.39 6.76
C ALA A 17 -10.28 -10.07 7.23
N SER A 18 -10.84 -8.98 6.71
CA SER A 18 -12.23 -8.60 6.91
C SER A 18 -13.22 -9.57 6.25
N THR A 19 -14.51 -9.24 6.30
CA THR A 19 -15.62 -10.00 5.70
C THR A 19 -15.45 -10.33 4.20
N ALA A 20 -14.47 -9.73 3.52
CA ALA A 20 -14.14 -10.00 2.12
C ALA A 20 -13.87 -11.48 1.80
N PHE A 21 -13.50 -12.28 2.81
CA PHE A 21 -13.21 -13.71 2.67
C PHE A 21 -14.26 -14.62 3.36
N MET A 22 -15.31 -14.05 3.97
CA MET A 22 -16.38 -14.84 4.59
C MET A 22 -17.49 -15.15 3.58
N GLY A 23 -17.75 -16.44 3.35
CA GLY A 23 -18.96 -16.94 2.68
C GLY A 23 -18.93 -17.00 1.15
N LYS A 24 -17.76 -16.93 0.50
CA LYS A 24 -17.62 -17.16 -0.94
C LYS A 24 -16.75 -18.38 -1.23
N GLY A 25 -16.96 -18.96 -2.41
CA GLY A 25 -16.18 -20.07 -2.97
C GLY A 25 -14.69 -19.97 -2.67
N LEU A 26 -14.19 -21.01 -2.00
CA LEU A 26 -12.79 -21.18 -1.64
C LEU A 26 -12.32 -22.61 -1.96
N THR A 27 -13.03 -23.30 -2.85
CA THR A 27 -12.68 -24.62 -3.37
C THR A 27 -12.08 -24.48 -4.76
N GLU A 28 -11.37 -25.50 -5.23
CA GLU A 28 -10.84 -25.52 -6.60
C GLU A 28 -11.96 -25.32 -7.64
N ASP A 29 -13.14 -25.88 -7.37
CA ASP A 29 -14.34 -25.79 -8.22
C ASP A 29 -15.15 -24.49 -8.07
N ASP A 30 -14.87 -23.68 -7.05
CA ASP A 30 -15.51 -22.37 -6.83
C ASP A 30 -14.48 -21.44 -6.19
N PRO A 31 -13.57 -20.82 -6.96
CA PRO A 31 -12.50 -20.01 -6.42
C PRO A 31 -12.92 -18.55 -6.16
N LEU A 32 -12.30 -17.93 -5.15
CA LEU A 32 -12.51 -16.52 -4.87
C LEU A 32 -11.84 -15.65 -5.94
N ILE A 33 -12.66 -14.96 -6.75
CA ILE A 33 -12.16 -14.06 -7.79
C ILE A 33 -11.75 -12.71 -7.20
N LEU A 34 -10.44 -12.49 -7.11
CA LEU A 34 -9.83 -11.22 -6.74
C LEU A 34 -9.56 -10.39 -8.00
N ALA A 35 -10.56 -9.60 -8.40
CA ALA A 35 -10.46 -8.71 -9.56
C ALA A 35 -9.59 -7.47 -9.27
N GLY A 36 -8.83 -7.06 -10.28
CA GLY A 36 -7.96 -5.87 -10.22
C GLY A 36 -6.69 -6.05 -9.40
N VAL A 37 -6.27 -7.29 -9.14
CA VAL A 37 -5.02 -7.61 -8.45
C VAL A 37 -4.04 -8.16 -9.47
N LYS A 38 -2.83 -7.60 -9.54
CA LYS A 38 -1.74 -8.17 -10.34
C LYS A 38 -1.12 -9.37 -9.62
N ALA A 39 -0.75 -10.41 -10.36
CA ALA A 39 -0.14 -11.62 -9.81
C ALA A 39 1.11 -11.27 -8.98
N ALA A 40 2.03 -10.48 -9.52
CA ALA A 40 3.25 -10.05 -8.83
C ALA A 40 2.97 -9.32 -7.50
N HIS A 41 1.96 -8.45 -7.45
CA HIS A 41 1.60 -7.75 -6.21
C HIS A 41 1.08 -8.72 -5.14
N PHE A 42 0.33 -9.74 -5.56
CA PHE A 42 -0.15 -10.78 -4.66
C PHE A 42 0.97 -11.69 -4.20
N ASP A 43 1.94 -12.03 -5.07
CA ASP A 43 3.11 -12.82 -4.70
C ASP A 43 3.92 -12.14 -3.59
N HIS A 44 4.14 -10.83 -3.70
CA HIS A 44 4.77 -10.04 -2.64
C HIS A 44 3.98 -10.09 -1.33
N PHE A 45 2.66 -9.93 -1.40
CA PHE A 45 1.79 -10.03 -0.24
C PHE A 45 1.83 -11.42 0.42
N LEU A 46 1.84 -12.49 -0.39
CA LEU A 46 1.97 -13.87 0.09
C LEU A 46 3.32 -14.14 0.72
N SER A 47 4.41 -13.56 0.20
CA SER A 47 5.75 -13.71 0.81
C SER A 47 5.83 -13.15 2.23
N ILE A 48 4.99 -12.16 2.57
CA ILE A 48 4.86 -11.62 3.92
C ILE A 48 4.03 -12.55 4.82
N LEU A 49 2.96 -13.13 4.29
CA LEU A 49 2.11 -14.07 5.03
C LEU A 49 2.77 -15.43 5.26
N TYR A 50 3.60 -15.86 4.33
CA TYR A 50 4.25 -17.17 4.31
C TYR A 50 5.75 -17.00 4.05
N PRO A 51 6.51 -16.45 5.02
CA PRO A 51 7.95 -16.28 4.87
C PRO A 51 8.62 -17.65 4.71
N SER A 52 9.43 -17.81 3.66
CA SER A 52 10.12 -19.07 3.33
C SER A 52 11.23 -19.43 4.33
N GLU A 53 11.80 -18.43 5.01
CA GLU A 53 12.81 -18.61 6.04
C GLU A 53 12.40 -17.88 7.32
N TYR A 54 12.16 -18.65 8.40
CA TYR A 54 11.86 -18.09 9.72
C TYR A 54 13.04 -17.23 10.20
N GLY A 55 12.84 -15.91 10.30
CA GLY A 55 13.81 -14.96 10.83
C GLY A 55 14.65 -14.21 9.79
N SER A 56 14.47 -14.50 8.50
CA SER A 56 15.03 -13.68 7.42
C SER A 56 14.08 -12.53 7.12
N ALA A 57 14.42 -11.30 7.51
CA ALA A 57 13.68 -10.09 7.17
C ALA A 57 13.85 -9.68 5.69
N ILE A 58 14.07 -10.65 4.80
CA ILE A 58 14.23 -10.43 3.36
C ILE A 58 12.86 -10.51 2.73
N TYR A 59 12.23 -9.34 2.59
CA TYR A 59 11.02 -9.21 1.80
C TYR A 59 11.37 -9.23 0.31
N THR A 60 10.48 -9.80 -0.50
CA THR A 60 10.64 -9.79 -1.96
C THR A 60 10.39 -8.41 -2.57
N ALA A 61 9.66 -7.54 -1.86
CA ALA A 61 9.39 -6.17 -2.25
C ALA A 61 10.52 -5.22 -1.80
N SER A 62 10.94 -4.34 -2.71
CA SER A 62 12.05 -3.40 -2.50
C SER A 62 11.76 -1.98 -3.01
N THR A 63 10.72 -1.81 -3.83
CA THR A 63 10.38 -0.53 -4.47
C THR A 63 9.14 0.12 -3.85
N VAL A 64 8.99 1.43 -4.08
CA VAL A 64 7.78 2.19 -3.67
C VAL A 64 6.52 1.58 -4.28
N ASP A 65 6.56 1.17 -5.55
CA ASP A 65 5.40 0.60 -6.25
C ASP A 65 4.98 -0.74 -5.65
N GLU A 66 5.93 -1.63 -5.34
CA GLU A 66 5.66 -2.94 -4.73
C GLU A 66 5.09 -2.79 -3.32
N TRP A 67 5.70 -1.95 -2.48
CA TRP A 67 5.19 -1.73 -1.13
C TRP A 67 3.86 -0.97 -1.11
N THR A 68 3.62 -0.07 -2.06
CA THR A 68 2.32 0.58 -2.24
C THR A 68 1.25 -0.44 -2.63
N ALA A 69 1.58 -1.38 -3.50
CA ALA A 69 0.67 -2.46 -3.87
C ALA A 69 0.34 -3.37 -2.67
N ILE A 70 1.35 -3.72 -1.86
CA ILE A 70 1.14 -4.47 -0.61
C ILE A 70 0.23 -3.69 0.35
N LEU A 71 0.49 -2.40 0.56
CA LEU A 71 -0.36 -1.53 1.40
C LEU A 71 -1.80 -1.50 0.88
N HIS A 72 -1.98 -1.38 -0.45
CA HIS A 72 -3.30 -1.36 -1.07
C HIS A 72 -4.07 -2.66 -0.81
N LEU A 73 -3.42 -3.81 -1.01
CA LEU A 73 -4.03 -5.12 -0.76
C LEU A 73 -4.33 -5.33 0.73
N ALA A 74 -3.38 -4.96 1.61
CA ALA A 74 -3.55 -5.06 3.06
C ALA A 74 -4.73 -4.21 3.56
N ALA A 75 -4.83 -2.95 3.12
CA ALA A 75 -5.93 -2.07 3.46
C ALA A 75 -7.27 -2.59 2.90
N ARG A 76 -7.29 -3.02 1.62
CA ARG A 76 -8.50 -3.57 0.97
C ARG A 76 -9.04 -4.80 1.69
N TRP A 77 -8.15 -5.62 2.24
CA TRP A 77 -8.51 -6.88 2.91
C TRP A 77 -8.51 -6.79 4.43
N GLY A 78 -8.16 -5.64 5.02
CA GLY A 78 -8.20 -5.43 6.47
C GLY A 78 -7.00 -5.99 7.25
N PHE A 79 -5.90 -6.36 6.60
CA PHE A 79 -4.68 -6.85 7.26
C PHE A 79 -3.87 -5.71 7.90
N GLN A 80 -4.31 -5.23 9.07
CA GLN A 80 -3.71 -4.08 9.74
C GLN A 80 -2.21 -4.24 10.08
N SER A 81 -1.76 -5.45 10.40
CA SER A 81 -0.35 -5.73 10.66
C SER A 81 0.50 -5.55 9.39
N ILE A 82 0.01 -5.99 8.24
CA ILE A 82 0.70 -5.85 6.96
C ILE A 82 0.64 -4.39 6.47
N SER A 83 -0.48 -3.69 6.69
CA SER A 83 -0.56 -2.25 6.41
C SER A 83 0.49 -1.47 7.20
N THR A 84 0.61 -1.75 8.51
CA THR A 84 1.64 -1.14 9.37
C THR A 84 3.05 -1.46 8.86
N LEU A 85 3.33 -2.71 8.49
CA LEU A 85 4.62 -3.11 7.93
C LEU A 85 4.94 -2.35 6.64
N ALA A 86 3.97 -2.26 5.72
CA ALA A 86 4.17 -1.56 4.46
C ALA A 86 4.45 -0.07 4.67
N ILE A 87 3.78 0.58 5.63
CA ILE A 87 4.06 1.97 6.03
C ILE A 87 5.49 2.11 6.56
N VAL A 88 5.95 1.20 7.42
CA VAL A 88 7.33 1.20 7.94
C VAL A 88 8.35 1.09 6.81
N GLN A 89 8.11 0.20 5.84
CA GLN A 89 9.02 -0.02 4.70
C GLN A 89 8.98 1.11 3.67
N LEU A 90 7.82 1.75 3.47
CA LEU A 90 7.68 2.91 2.59
C LEU A 90 8.29 4.18 3.16
N THR A 91 8.22 4.39 4.47
CA THR A 91 8.69 5.63 5.13
C THR A 91 10.10 6.09 4.71
N PRO A 92 11.12 5.20 4.62
CA PRO A 92 12.47 5.59 4.20
C PRO A 92 12.66 5.76 2.68
N ILE A 93 11.79 5.19 1.84
CA ILE A 93 11.99 5.15 0.37
C ILE A 93 11.00 6.02 -0.42
N ALA A 94 9.84 6.35 0.16
CA ALA A 94 8.81 7.15 -0.46
C ALA A 94 9.22 8.63 -0.50
N THR A 95 8.99 9.30 -1.63
CA THR A 95 9.18 10.75 -1.74
C THR A 95 8.12 11.50 -0.93
N ASP A 96 8.36 12.78 -0.64
CA ASP A 96 7.36 13.61 0.06
C ASP A 96 6.02 13.64 -0.69
N ILE A 97 6.06 13.62 -2.03
CA ILE A 97 4.85 13.59 -2.87
C ILE A 97 4.13 12.25 -2.73
N ASP A 98 4.87 11.13 -2.70
CA ASP A 98 4.28 9.81 -2.45
C ASP A 98 3.64 9.76 -1.05
N LYS A 99 4.32 10.32 -0.04
CA LYS A 99 3.83 10.40 1.34
C LYS A 99 2.56 11.23 1.46
N ILE A 100 2.42 12.33 0.70
CA ILE A 100 1.18 13.12 0.65
C ILE A 100 0.05 12.29 0.03
N VAL A 101 0.28 11.72 -1.16
CA VAL A 101 -0.74 10.97 -1.91
C VAL A 101 -1.21 9.75 -1.12
N LEU A 102 -0.27 8.92 -0.66
CA LEU A 102 -0.58 7.72 0.12
C LEU A 102 -1.10 8.06 1.51
N GLY A 103 -0.59 9.13 2.12
CA GLY A 103 -1.06 9.60 3.42
C GLY A 103 -2.50 10.07 3.38
N ARG A 104 -2.95 10.71 2.30
CA ARG A 104 -4.37 11.04 2.10
C ARG A 104 -5.21 9.79 1.83
N GLN A 105 -4.73 8.93 0.94
CA GLN A 105 -5.47 7.73 0.51
C GLN A 105 -5.71 6.73 1.66
N TYR A 106 -4.74 6.56 2.56
CA TYR A 106 -4.78 5.59 3.66
C TYR A 106 -4.81 6.24 5.04
N GLU A 107 -5.08 7.54 5.12
CA GLU A 107 -5.20 8.31 6.38
C GLU A 107 -3.95 8.26 7.29
N ILE A 108 -2.75 8.27 6.70
CA ILE A 108 -1.46 8.24 7.40
C ILE A 108 -1.05 9.66 7.81
N ASN A 109 -1.71 10.19 8.85
CA ASN A 109 -1.53 11.58 9.30
C ASN A 109 -0.07 12.01 9.60
N PRO A 110 0.82 11.18 10.18
CA PRO A 110 2.22 11.57 10.41
C PRO A 110 2.95 11.94 9.12
N TRP A 111 2.70 11.18 8.04
CA TRP A 111 3.32 11.44 6.73
C TRP A 111 2.87 12.77 6.14
N LEU A 112 1.58 13.11 6.28
CA LEU A 112 1.05 14.36 5.75
C LEU A 112 1.81 15.54 6.36
N ARG A 113 1.89 15.63 7.69
CA ARG A 113 2.55 16.76 8.35
C ARG A 113 4.00 16.93 7.91
N GLU A 114 4.77 15.84 7.93
CA GLU A 114 6.20 15.87 7.59
C GLU A 114 6.41 16.24 6.12
N ALA A 115 5.66 15.60 5.21
CA ALA A 115 5.80 15.81 3.78
C ALA A 115 5.32 17.19 3.33
N PHE A 116 4.20 17.70 3.86
CA PHE A 116 3.76 19.08 3.59
C PHE A 116 4.83 20.08 3.99
N THR A 117 5.43 19.90 5.18
CA THR A 117 6.50 20.78 5.66
C THR A 117 7.71 20.71 4.72
N ALA A 118 8.16 19.51 4.36
CA ALA A 118 9.29 19.32 3.45
C ALA A 118 9.05 19.97 2.07
N VAL A 119 7.85 19.81 1.50
CA VAL A 119 7.47 20.41 0.21
C VAL A 119 7.32 21.93 0.30
N CYS A 120 6.91 22.48 1.45
CA CYS A 120 6.87 23.92 1.64
C CYS A 120 8.28 24.53 1.78
N MET A 121 9.19 23.85 2.50
CA MET A 121 10.52 24.37 2.83
C MET A 121 11.55 24.19 1.70
N ARG A 122 11.34 23.28 0.75
CA ARG A 122 12.29 23.08 -0.36
C ARG A 122 12.33 24.28 -1.32
N GLU A 123 13.48 24.57 -1.92
CA GLU A 123 13.61 25.68 -2.88
C GLU A 123 12.75 25.49 -4.14
N ARG A 124 12.66 24.25 -4.64
CA ARG A 124 11.91 23.92 -5.85
C ARG A 124 10.40 24.03 -5.63
N SER A 125 9.73 24.81 -6.48
CA SER A 125 8.27 24.86 -6.52
C SER A 125 7.64 23.49 -6.83
N VAL A 126 6.36 23.35 -6.50
CA VAL A 126 5.56 22.19 -6.92
C VAL A 126 5.46 22.19 -8.44
N SER A 127 5.96 21.13 -9.06
CA SER A 127 5.84 20.95 -10.51
C SER A 127 4.42 20.53 -10.89
N LYS A 128 4.06 20.73 -12.16
CA LYS A 128 2.74 20.34 -12.68
C LYS A 128 2.45 18.84 -12.46
N GLU A 129 3.47 18.00 -12.56
CA GLU A 129 3.31 16.56 -12.37
C GLU A 129 3.03 16.22 -10.90
N GLU A 130 3.78 16.81 -9.97
CA GLU A 130 3.51 16.63 -8.54
C GLU A 130 2.13 17.15 -8.15
N GLY A 131 1.73 18.32 -8.67
CA GLY A 131 0.40 18.89 -8.42
C GLY A 131 -0.73 18.02 -8.95
N ARG A 132 -0.56 17.37 -10.11
CA ARG A 132 -1.53 16.39 -10.63
C ARG A 132 -1.65 15.17 -9.74
N ARG A 133 -0.53 14.71 -9.15
CA ARG A 133 -0.53 13.55 -8.25
C ARG A 133 -1.20 13.85 -6.91
N MET A 134 -0.90 14.99 -6.29
CA MET A 134 -1.48 15.38 -4.99
C MET A 134 -2.95 15.81 -5.11
N GLY A 135 -3.35 16.33 -6.27
CA GLY A 135 -4.67 16.92 -6.46
C GLY A 135 -4.72 18.40 -6.10
N VAL A 136 -5.86 19.03 -6.37
CA VAL A 136 -6.02 20.49 -6.29
C VAL A 136 -5.92 21.00 -4.85
N ASP A 137 -6.59 20.33 -3.90
CA ASP A 137 -6.68 20.80 -2.51
C ASP A 137 -5.29 20.86 -1.84
N ASP A 138 -4.51 19.78 -1.92
CA ASP A 138 -3.16 19.71 -1.37
C ASP A 138 -2.22 20.72 -2.07
N THR A 139 -2.38 20.94 -3.38
CA THR A 139 -1.59 21.92 -4.13
C THR A 139 -1.88 23.36 -3.68
N VAL A 140 -3.16 23.69 -3.44
CA VAL A 140 -3.58 25.00 -2.96
C VAL A 140 -3.06 25.24 -1.53
N GLU A 141 -3.15 24.23 -0.66
CA GLU A 141 -2.65 24.30 0.72
C GLU A 141 -1.14 24.57 0.76
N ILE A 142 -0.33 23.84 -0.03
CA ILE A 142 1.12 24.08 -0.16
C ILE A 142 1.40 25.49 -0.70
N SER A 143 0.65 25.93 -1.72
CA SER A 143 0.85 27.26 -2.31
C SER A 143 0.53 28.39 -1.34
N ALA A 144 -0.43 28.20 -0.43
CA ALA A 144 -0.78 29.19 0.58
C ALA A 144 0.30 29.33 1.65
N ILE A 145 0.96 28.23 2.03
CA ILE A 145 2.03 28.21 3.04
C ILE A 145 3.32 28.87 2.54
N ARG A 146 3.63 28.76 1.24
CA ARG A 146 4.89 29.26 0.65
C ARG A 146 4.89 30.77 0.34
N GLN A 147 3.83 31.51 0.66
CA GLN A 147 3.76 32.97 0.47
C GLN A 147 4.63 33.72 1.47
#